data_AF-A0A2D0KC44-F1
#
_entry.id   AF-A0A2D0KC44-F1
#
_cell.length_a   1.000
_cell.length_b   1.000
_cell.length_c   1.000
_cell.angle_alpha   90.00
_cell.angle_beta   90.00
_cell.angle_gamma   90.00
#
_symmetry.space_group_name_H-M   'P 1'
#
loop_
_entity.id
_entity.type
_entity.pdbx_description
1 polymer ?
#
loop_
_entity_poly.entity_id
_entity_poly.type
_entity_poly.pdbx_seq_one_letter_code
_entity_poly.pdbx_strand_id
1 'polypeptide(L)'
;MKKPHHTETAFDYGKYGVIVITEAANTEIVGYVEALKSLDAGQYDRDLLLGFDLVLALSHGWKAGFYEPNNEQRLMLWRWIVSASFVQEQIDRNGTREVDNGQGGTDTAAIYINGASAITVYPLAERLMLATHIEGIAFEQCGSKEGADMAVRMYMDFVNKQPEEGNWLSEKGREGLSILHDSLIEAVESGEFDSTPIFH
;
A
#
# COMPACT_ATOMS: atom_id res chain seq x y z
N MET A 1 30.14 -17.97 7.84
CA MET A 1 28.67 -17.99 7.99
C MET A 1 28.06 -17.99 6.60
N LYS A 2 27.35 -19.05 6.22
CA LYS A 2 26.60 -19.09 4.96
C LYS A 2 25.35 -18.22 5.15
N LYS A 3 25.12 -17.25 4.25
CA LYS A 3 23.83 -16.54 4.19
C LYS A 3 22.73 -17.60 3.98
N PRO A 4 21.58 -17.55 4.69
CA PRO A 4 20.46 -18.40 4.34
C PRO A 4 20.06 -18.06 2.89
N HIS A 5 19.95 -19.07 2.03
CA HIS A 5 19.27 -18.90 0.75
C HIS A 5 17.79 -18.64 1.07
N HIS A 6 17.35 -17.39 1.03
CA HIS A 6 15.95 -17.12 0.79
C HIS A 6 15.68 -17.48 -0.66
N THR A 7 14.77 -18.43 -0.81
CA THR A 7 14.37 -19.04 -2.06
C THR A 7 13.02 -18.36 -2.31
N GLU A 8 12.99 -17.40 -3.24
CA GLU A 8 11.98 -16.32 -3.24
C GLU A 8 11.03 -16.47 -4.44
N THR A 9 9.73 -16.36 -4.18
CA THR A 9 8.73 -16.13 -5.23
C THR A 9 9.15 -14.90 -6.04
N ALA A 10 9.13 -15.00 -7.37
CA ALA A 10 9.48 -13.89 -8.25
C ALA A 10 8.39 -13.65 -9.30
N PHE A 11 8.30 -12.40 -9.75
CA PHE A 11 7.36 -11.99 -10.79
C PHE A 11 8.08 -11.57 -12.07
N ASP A 12 7.55 -12.00 -13.20
CA ASP A 12 7.86 -11.47 -14.52
C ASP A 12 6.54 -11.12 -15.24
N TYR A 13 6.60 -10.57 -16.45
CA TYR A 13 5.44 -10.12 -17.19
C TYR A 13 5.42 -10.71 -18.59
N GLY A 14 4.24 -11.11 -19.04
CA GLY A 14 4.03 -11.71 -20.35
C GLY A 14 2.79 -11.17 -21.04
N LYS A 15 2.62 -11.53 -22.31
CA LYS A 15 1.47 -11.10 -23.12
C LYS A 15 0.12 -11.43 -22.48
N TYR A 16 0.06 -12.50 -21.67
CA TYR A 16 -1.18 -13.05 -21.13
C TYR A 16 -1.39 -12.76 -19.63
N GLY A 17 -0.42 -12.16 -18.95
CA GLY A 17 -0.50 -11.93 -17.51
C GLY A 17 0.86 -11.73 -16.86
N VAL A 18 0.83 -11.67 -15.53
CA VAL A 18 2.00 -11.76 -14.67
C VAL A 18 2.42 -13.22 -14.59
N ILE A 19 3.71 -13.47 -14.81
CA ILE A 19 4.33 -14.78 -14.70
C ILE A 19 4.79 -14.92 -13.25
N VAL A 20 4.25 -15.90 -12.54
CA VAL A 20 4.64 -16.23 -11.17
C VAL A 20 5.64 -17.38 -11.23
N ILE A 21 6.85 -17.13 -10.74
CA ILE A 21 7.94 -18.10 -10.70
C ILE A 21 8.06 -18.57 -9.25
N THR A 22 7.78 -19.85 -9.03
CA THR A 22 7.86 -20.48 -7.70
C THR A 22 9.04 -21.43 -7.61
N GLU A 23 9.44 -21.79 -6.38
CA GLU A 23 10.60 -22.66 -6.10
C GLU A 23 10.58 -24.00 -6.83
N ALA A 24 9.38 -24.55 -7.12
CA ALA A 24 9.22 -25.81 -7.83
C ALA A 24 9.55 -25.71 -9.35
N ALA A 25 10.04 -24.55 -9.81
CA ALA A 25 10.12 -24.14 -11.21
C ALA A 25 8.75 -24.23 -11.92
N ASN A 26 7.66 -24.22 -11.15
CA ASN A 26 6.32 -24.09 -11.68
C ASN A 26 6.12 -22.63 -12.08
N THR A 27 5.78 -22.46 -13.35
CA THR A 27 5.41 -21.17 -13.92
C THR A 27 3.91 -21.11 -14.03
N GLU A 28 3.28 -20.23 -13.26
CA GLU A 28 1.88 -19.91 -13.40
C GLU A 28 1.73 -18.56 -14.09
N ILE A 29 0.66 -18.39 -14.87
CA ILE A 29 0.30 -17.08 -15.44
C ILE A 29 -0.98 -16.62 -14.77
N VAL A 30 -0.88 -15.54 -14.01
CA VAL A 30 -2.01 -14.86 -13.40
C VAL A 30 -2.38 -13.67 -14.28
N GLY A 31 -3.65 -13.52 -14.64
CA GLY A 31 -4.08 -12.37 -15.44
C GLY A 31 -3.79 -11.05 -14.72
N TYR A 32 -3.43 -9.99 -15.47
CA TYR A 32 -3.06 -8.69 -14.89
C TYR A 32 -4.10 -8.12 -13.91
N VAL A 33 -5.39 -8.23 -14.25
CA VAL A 33 -6.48 -7.76 -13.39
C VAL A 33 -6.58 -8.56 -12.10
N GLU A 34 -6.34 -9.88 -12.17
CA GLU A 34 -6.39 -10.74 -10.99
C GLU A 34 -5.19 -10.48 -10.08
N ALA A 35 -4.02 -10.30 -10.68
CA ALA A 35 -2.81 -9.92 -9.96
C ALA A 35 -2.98 -8.56 -9.25
N LEU A 36 -3.57 -7.56 -9.91
CA LEU A 36 -3.90 -6.29 -9.27
C LEU A 36 -4.90 -6.46 -8.10
N LYS A 37 -5.94 -7.28 -8.27
CA LYS A 37 -6.89 -7.56 -7.18
C LYS A 37 -6.23 -8.24 -5.99
N SER A 38 -5.24 -9.09 -6.22
CA SER A 38 -4.48 -9.71 -5.14
C SER A 38 -3.70 -8.71 -4.28
N LEU A 39 -3.15 -7.65 -4.90
CA LEU A 39 -2.55 -6.52 -4.17
C LEU A 39 -3.59 -5.79 -3.32
N ASP A 40 -4.70 -5.36 -3.94
CA ASP A 40 -5.75 -4.59 -3.25
C ASP A 40 -6.40 -5.39 -2.10
N ALA A 41 -6.53 -6.70 -2.27
CA ALA A 41 -7.00 -7.63 -1.24
C ALA A 41 -5.99 -7.85 -0.09
N GLY A 42 -4.78 -7.28 -0.18
CA GLY A 42 -3.78 -7.33 0.87
C GLY A 42 -2.99 -8.64 0.94
N GLN A 43 -2.96 -9.45 -0.12
CA GLN A 43 -2.20 -10.72 -0.12
C GLN A 43 -0.69 -10.52 0.14
N TYR A 44 -0.19 -9.31 -0.10
CA TYR A 44 1.22 -8.93 0.05
C TYR A 44 1.47 -7.97 1.22
N ASP A 45 0.49 -7.73 2.10
CA ASP A 45 0.63 -6.78 3.21
C ASP A 45 1.67 -7.22 4.25
N ARG A 46 1.98 -8.52 4.31
CA ARG A 46 3.02 -9.10 5.18
C ARG A 46 4.41 -9.11 4.54
N ASP A 47 4.49 -8.93 3.23
CA ASP A 47 5.73 -8.89 2.45
C ASP A 47 5.61 -7.81 1.39
N LEU A 48 5.82 -6.57 1.83
CA LEU A 48 5.67 -5.38 1.00
C LEU A 48 6.67 -5.39 -0.17
N LEU A 49 7.87 -5.93 0.03
CA LEU A 49 8.88 -6.05 -1.02
C LEU A 49 8.39 -6.94 -2.16
N LEU A 50 7.85 -8.12 -1.82
CA LEU A 50 7.23 -9.00 -2.82
C LEU A 50 6.05 -8.33 -3.52
N GLY A 51 5.24 -7.55 -2.79
CA GLY A 51 4.17 -6.74 -3.37
C GLY A 51 4.68 -5.68 -4.36
N PHE A 52 5.79 -5.00 -4.06
CA PHE A 52 6.43 -4.06 -4.98
C PHE A 52 6.98 -4.75 -6.24
N ASP A 53 7.52 -5.96 -6.13
CA ASP A 53 7.93 -6.74 -7.29
C ASP A 53 6.73 -7.06 -8.20
N LEU A 54 5.57 -7.36 -7.62
CA LEU A 54 4.34 -7.52 -8.38
C LEU A 54 3.90 -6.22 -9.06
N VAL A 55 3.99 -5.08 -8.37
CA VAL A 55 3.75 -3.75 -8.96
C VAL A 55 4.66 -3.48 -10.16
N LEU A 56 5.94 -3.87 -10.08
CA LEU A 56 6.89 -3.75 -11.19
C LEU A 56 6.46 -4.60 -12.39
N ALA A 57 6.07 -5.85 -12.17
CA ALA A 57 5.57 -6.72 -13.24
C ALA A 57 4.29 -6.17 -13.91
N LEU A 58 3.34 -5.67 -13.12
CA LEU A 58 2.13 -5.00 -13.61
C LEU A 58 2.50 -3.76 -14.46
N SER A 59 3.43 -2.93 -13.98
CA SER A 59 3.88 -1.71 -14.64
C SER A 59 4.61 -1.99 -15.94
N HIS A 60 5.43 -3.04 -15.99
CA HIS A 60 6.11 -3.48 -17.20
C HIS A 60 5.13 -4.04 -18.24
N GLY A 61 4.16 -4.86 -17.82
CA GLY A 61 3.09 -5.34 -18.70
C GLY A 61 2.27 -4.20 -19.31
N TRP A 62 2.00 -3.16 -18.52
CA TRP A 62 1.37 -1.95 -19.02
C TRP A 62 2.26 -1.21 -20.04
N LYS A 63 3.52 -0.93 -19.69
CA LYS A 63 4.46 -0.24 -20.58
C LYS A 63 4.70 -1.00 -21.90
N ALA A 64 4.62 -2.33 -21.88
CA ALA A 64 4.74 -3.19 -23.06
C ALA A 64 3.46 -3.26 -23.92
N GLY A 65 2.35 -2.67 -23.47
CA GLY A 65 1.07 -2.69 -24.17
C GLY A 65 0.32 -4.04 -24.09
N PHE A 66 0.68 -4.91 -23.14
CA PHE A 66 -0.02 -6.18 -22.92
C PHE A 66 -1.27 -6.02 -22.04
N TYR A 67 -1.32 -4.93 -21.30
CA TYR A 67 -2.39 -4.58 -20.39
C TYR A 67 -2.58 -3.06 -20.40
N GLU A 68 -3.83 -2.60 -20.39
CA GLU A 68 -4.14 -1.19 -20.21
C GLU A 68 -5.13 -1.07 -19.03
N PRO A 69 -4.68 -0.60 -17.86
CA PRO A 69 -5.55 -0.47 -16.71
C PRO A 69 -6.57 0.64 -16.93
N ASN A 70 -7.83 0.37 -16.60
CA ASN A 70 -8.86 1.41 -16.55
C ASN A 70 -8.63 2.34 -15.33
N ASN A 71 -9.43 3.42 -15.21
CA ASN A 71 -9.24 4.40 -14.14
C ASN A 71 -9.36 3.79 -12.72
N GLU A 72 -10.31 2.87 -12.49
CA GLU A 72 -10.46 2.18 -11.20
C GLU A 72 -9.25 1.30 -10.89
N GLN A 73 -8.73 0.58 -11.88
CA GLN A 73 -7.55 -0.27 -11.73
C GLN A 73 -6.29 0.55 -11.46
N ARG A 74 -6.15 1.71 -12.12
CA ARG A 74 -5.07 2.66 -11.80
C ARG A 74 -5.19 3.18 -10.38
N LEU A 75 -6.41 3.50 -9.93
CA LEU A 75 -6.66 3.95 -8.58
C LEU A 75 -6.28 2.90 -7.54
N MET A 76 -6.70 1.63 -7.73
CA MET A 76 -6.31 0.51 -6.88
C MET A 76 -4.79 0.35 -6.79
N LEU A 77 -4.09 0.38 -7.94
CA LEU A 77 -2.64 0.22 -8.00
C LEU A 77 -1.93 1.33 -7.23
N TRP A 78 -2.28 2.59 -7.49
CA TRP A 78 -1.64 3.74 -6.87
C TRP A 78 -1.95 3.86 -5.37
N ARG A 79 -3.19 3.53 -4.96
CA ARG A 79 -3.56 3.46 -3.55
C ARG A 79 -2.70 2.42 -2.81
N TRP A 80 -2.50 1.24 -3.41
CA TRP A 80 -1.63 0.22 -2.83
C TRP A 80 -0.17 0.71 -2.73
N ILE A 81 0.37 1.30 -3.79
CA ILE A 81 1.75 1.83 -3.81
C ILE A 81 1.96 2.86 -2.69
N VAL A 82 1.06 3.83 -2.54
CA VAL A 82 1.20 4.88 -1.51
C VAL A 82 1.11 4.28 -0.11
N SER A 83 0.12 3.42 0.13
CA SER A 83 -0.06 2.70 1.40
C SER A 83 1.19 1.89 1.78
N ALA A 84 1.66 1.03 0.87
CA ALA A 84 2.84 0.19 1.09
C ALA A 84 4.11 1.04 1.31
N SER A 85 4.27 2.13 0.54
CA SER A 85 5.42 3.04 0.69
C SER A 85 5.43 3.71 2.06
N PHE A 86 4.27 4.16 2.54
CA PHE A 86 4.17 4.79 3.85
C PHE A 86 4.46 3.82 4.98
N VAL A 87 3.86 2.64 4.95
CA VAL A 87 4.08 1.61 5.97
C VAL A 87 5.54 1.17 5.98
N GLN A 88 6.15 0.92 4.82
CA GLN A 88 7.56 0.56 4.74
C GLN A 88 8.45 1.67 5.32
N GLU A 89 8.17 2.94 4.99
CA GLU A 89 8.94 4.05 5.53
C GLU A 89 8.78 4.20 7.05
N GLN A 90 7.60 3.86 7.62
CA GLN A 90 7.40 3.80 9.07
C GLN A 90 8.17 2.64 9.72
N ILE A 91 8.20 1.47 9.07
CA ILE A 91 9.02 0.33 9.52
C ILE A 91 10.50 0.72 9.57
N ASP A 92 11.00 1.34 8.50
CA ASP A 92 12.41 1.70 8.37
C ASP A 92 12.82 2.77 9.39
N ARG A 93 11.93 3.72 9.70
CA ARG A 93 12.22 4.85 10.61
C ARG A 93 11.97 4.54 12.08
N ASN A 94 10.87 3.87 12.39
CA ASN A 94 10.35 3.76 13.75
C ASN A 94 10.28 2.30 14.24
N GLY A 95 10.47 1.33 13.34
CA GLY A 95 10.37 -0.09 13.64
C GLY A 95 8.93 -0.60 13.68
N THR A 96 8.77 -1.78 14.27
CA THR A 96 7.51 -2.51 14.35
C THR A 96 7.13 -2.86 15.78
N ARG A 97 5.85 -3.20 15.96
CA ARG A 97 5.29 -3.70 17.22
C ARG A 97 4.42 -4.93 16.95
N GLU A 98 4.54 -5.92 17.82
CA GLU A 98 3.62 -7.06 17.87
C GLU A 98 2.32 -6.64 18.55
N VAL A 99 1.19 -6.92 17.90
CA VAL A 99 -0.17 -6.60 18.34
C VAL A 99 -0.98 -7.88 18.39
N ASP A 100 -1.71 -8.10 19.49
CA ASP A 100 -2.62 -9.25 19.62
C ASP A 100 -3.71 -9.17 18.55
N ASN A 101 -3.85 -10.23 17.75
CA ASN A 101 -4.80 -10.29 16.64
C ASN A 101 -6.18 -10.82 17.03
N GLY A 102 -6.44 -11.04 18.33
CA GLY A 102 -7.70 -11.55 18.85
C GLY A 102 -7.98 -13.02 18.52
N GLN A 103 -7.08 -13.70 17.79
CA GLN A 103 -7.18 -15.11 17.38
C GLN A 103 -6.15 -15.99 18.10
N GLY A 104 -5.55 -15.49 19.18
CA GLY A 104 -4.53 -16.20 19.96
C GLY A 104 -3.13 -16.14 19.34
N GLY A 105 -2.88 -15.20 18.43
CA GLY A 105 -1.57 -14.89 17.87
C GLY A 105 -1.27 -13.39 17.89
N THR A 106 -0.17 -13.00 17.25
CA THR A 106 0.20 -11.60 17.05
C THR A 106 0.34 -11.29 15.56
N ASP A 107 -0.02 -10.06 15.20
CA ASP A 107 0.33 -9.44 13.93
C ASP A 107 1.44 -8.39 14.16
N THR A 108 2.32 -8.25 13.18
CA THR A 108 3.38 -7.22 13.20
C THR A 108 2.84 -5.94 12.55
N ALA A 109 2.87 -4.83 13.28
CA ALA A 109 2.41 -3.52 12.82
C ALA A 109 3.56 -2.51 12.75
N ALA A 110 3.51 -1.58 11.79
CA ALA A 110 4.46 -0.47 11.74
C ALA A 110 4.10 0.60 12.77
N ILE A 111 5.09 1.35 13.26
CA ILE A 111 4.88 2.41 14.25
C ILE A 111 4.92 3.78 13.57
N TYR A 112 3.87 4.58 13.73
CA TYR A 112 3.86 6.00 13.38
C TYR A 112 4.05 6.84 14.66
N ILE A 113 4.83 7.93 14.56
CA ILE A 113 5.14 8.84 15.69
C ILE A 113 5.03 10.29 15.20
N ASN A 114 4.19 11.10 15.85
CA ASN A 114 4.03 12.53 15.54
C ASN A 114 4.81 13.47 16.48
N GLY A 115 5.68 12.90 17.30
CA GLY A 115 6.53 13.60 18.28
C GLY A 115 5.97 13.61 19.70
N ALA A 116 4.66 13.41 19.89
CA ALA A 116 4.01 13.32 21.20
C ALA A 116 3.42 11.93 21.46
N SER A 117 2.77 11.36 20.45
CA SER A 117 2.02 10.11 20.52
C SER A 117 2.50 9.13 19.45
N ALA A 118 2.24 7.85 19.68
CA ALA A 118 2.56 6.79 18.75
C ALA A 118 1.36 5.86 18.54
N ILE A 119 1.10 5.52 17.28
CA ILE A 119 0.03 4.59 16.88
C ILE A 119 0.61 3.51 15.96
N THR A 120 -0.10 2.40 15.88
CA THR A 120 0.23 1.33 14.93
C THR A 120 -0.48 1.57 13.60
N VAL A 121 0.22 1.41 12.49
CA VAL A 121 -0.31 1.58 11.13
C VAL A 121 -0.18 0.28 10.35
N TYR A 122 -1.20 -0.03 9.54
CA TYR A 122 -1.31 -1.26 8.75
C TYR A 122 -1.64 -0.92 7.29
N PRO A 123 -1.13 -1.65 6.30
CA PRO A 123 -1.40 -1.36 4.89
C PRO A 123 -2.90 -1.28 4.56
N LEU A 124 -3.72 -2.19 5.11
CA LEU A 124 -5.16 -2.15 4.94
C LEU A 124 -5.80 -0.88 5.50
N ALA A 125 -5.42 -0.47 6.72
CA ALA A 125 -5.93 0.74 7.34
C ALA A 125 -5.55 1.99 6.51
N GLU A 126 -4.31 2.04 6.01
CA GLU A 126 -3.85 3.09 5.11
C GLU A 126 -4.69 3.14 3.83
N ARG A 127 -4.96 1.99 3.19
CA ARG A 127 -5.80 1.96 1.98
C ARG A 127 -7.20 2.49 2.26
N LEU A 128 -7.80 2.14 3.40
CA LEU A 128 -9.13 2.64 3.79
C LEU A 128 -9.13 4.15 4.08
N MET A 129 -8.10 4.64 4.75
CA MET A 129 -7.96 6.07 5.06
C MET A 129 -7.76 6.89 3.78
N LEU A 130 -6.93 6.42 2.85
CA LEU A 130 -6.76 7.00 1.52
C LEU A 130 -8.08 7.00 0.72
N ALA A 131 -8.80 5.88 0.70
CA ALA A 131 -10.08 5.77 0.00
C ALA A 131 -11.15 6.72 0.55
N THR A 132 -11.19 6.92 1.87
CA THR A 132 -12.20 7.77 2.51
C THR A 132 -11.85 9.25 2.44
N HIS A 133 -10.60 9.63 2.73
CA HIS A 133 -10.23 11.04 2.89
C HIS A 133 -9.63 11.66 1.63
N ILE A 134 -8.98 10.89 0.76
CA ILE A 134 -8.44 11.40 -0.50
C ILE A 134 -9.42 11.12 -1.65
N GLU A 135 -9.79 9.87 -1.85
CA GLU A 135 -10.68 9.50 -2.97
C GLU A 135 -12.10 10.00 -2.76
N GLY A 136 -12.63 9.91 -1.54
CA GLY A 136 -13.95 10.43 -1.17
C GLY A 136 -14.12 11.90 -1.54
N ILE A 137 -13.20 12.76 -1.09
CA ILE A 137 -13.18 14.19 -1.43
C ILE A 137 -13.11 14.39 -2.94
N ALA A 138 -12.26 13.63 -3.64
CA ALA A 138 -12.11 13.75 -5.07
C ALA A 138 -13.39 13.38 -5.84
N PHE A 139 -14.08 12.32 -5.41
CA PHE A 139 -15.34 11.89 -6.00
C PHE A 139 -16.48 12.87 -5.71
N GLU A 140 -16.56 13.41 -4.50
CA GLU A 140 -17.57 14.41 -4.16
C GLU A 140 -17.42 15.68 -5.00
N GLN A 141 -16.19 16.13 -5.24
CA GLN A 141 -15.92 17.38 -5.95
C GLN A 141 -16.00 17.25 -7.48
N CYS A 142 -15.60 16.10 -8.03
CA CYS A 142 -15.41 15.96 -9.48
C CYS A 142 -16.28 14.87 -10.12
N GLY A 143 -17.02 14.08 -9.33
CA GLY A 143 -17.71 12.89 -9.83
C GLY A 143 -16.76 11.71 -10.02
N SER A 144 -17.32 10.54 -10.37
CA SER A 144 -16.58 9.26 -10.32
C SER A 144 -15.37 9.20 -11.26
N LYS A 145 -15.53 9.59 -12.54
CA LYS A 145 -14.46 9.43 -13.53
C LYS A 145 -13.33 10.43 -13.32
N GLU A 146 -13.67 11.72 -13.24
CA GLU A 146 -12.71 12.80 -13.06
C GLU A 146 -12.10 12.77 -11.65
N GLY A 147 -12.86 12.35 -10.63
CA GLY A 147 -12.37 12.14 -9.28
C GLY A 147 -11.32 11.02 -9.19
N ALA A 148 -11.53 9.90 -9.91
CA ALA A 148 -10.54 8.81 -9.96
C ALA A 148 -9.23 9.29 -10.59
N ASP A 149 -9.31 10.02 -11.70
CA ASP A 149 -8.12 10.60 -12.35
C ASP A 149 -7.42 11.64 -11.45
N MET A 150 -8.17 12.43 -10.69
CA MET A 150 -7.61 13.38 -9.73
C MET A 150 -6.89 12.68 -8.58
N ALA A 151 -7.52 11.67 -7.96
CA ALA A 151 -6.91 10.90 -6.88
C ALA A 151 -5.64 10.17 -7.33
N VAL A 152 -5.65 9.57 -8.54
CA VAL A 152 -4.43 8.97 -9.13
C VAL A 152 -3.30 10.00 -9.27
N ARG A 153 -3.60 11.23 -9.72
CA ARG A 153 -2.58 12.29 -9.83
C ARG A 153 -2.05 12.70 -8.45
N MET A 154 -2.90 12.79 -7.44
CA MET A 154 -2.48 13.07 -6.06
C MET A 154 -1.55 11.96 -5.54
N TYR A 155 -1.89 10.69 -5.75
CA TYR A 155 -1.01 9.58 -5.38
C TYR A 155 0.32 9.59 -6.12
N MET A 156 0.32 9.91 -7.42
CA MET A 156 1.55 10.07 -8.19
C MET A 156 2.45 11.19 -7.65
N ASP A 157 1.87 12.24 -7.07
CA ASP A 157 2.62 13.31 -6.40
C ASP A 157 3.17 12.88 -5.03
N PHE A 158 2.57 11.88 -4.38
CA PHE A 158 2.99 11.36 -3.07
C PHE A 158 4.21 10.44 -3.16
N VAL A 159 4.55 9.95 -4.35
CA VAL A 159 5.64 9.00 -4.57
C VAL A 159 6.82 9.70 -5.28
N ASN A 160 8.04 9.39 -4.84
CA ASN A 160 9.25 9.86 -5.51
C ASN A 160 9.45 9.12 -6.84
N LYS A 161 9.57 9.88 -7.94
CA LYS A 161 9.91 9.32 -9.26
C LYS A 161 11.36 8.83 -9.36
N GLN A 162 12.22 9.31 -8.46
CA GLN A 162 13.63 8.94 -8.30
C GLN A 162 13.92 8.87 -6.80
N PRO A 163 13.73 7.71 -6.15
CA PRO A 163 13.97 7.58 -4.72
C PRO A 163 15.47 7.73 -4.43
N GLU A 164 15.84 8.66 -3.55
CA GLU A 164 17.14 8.63 -2.89
C GLU A 164 17.09 7.51 -1.85
N GLU A 165 18.00 6.52 -1.97
CA GLU A 165 18.18 5.36 -1.09
C GLU A 165 16.96 5.00 -0.21
N GLY A 166 16.04 4.21 -0.75
CA GLY A 166 14.92 3.64 0.01
C GLY A 166 13.74 4.58 0.30
N ASN A 167 13.80 5.87 -0.04
CA ASN A 167 12.68 6.80 0.19
C ASN A 167 11.68 6.80 -0.98
N TRP A 168 10.67 5.94 -0.89
CA TRP A 168 9.62 5.83 -1.90
C TRP A 168 8.60 6.98 -1.84
N LEU A 169 8.38 7.60 -0.68
CA LEU A 169 7.49 8.77 -0.57
C LEU A 169 8.20 10.09 -0.86
N SER A 170 7.48 11.00 -1.51
CA SER A 170 7.87 12.41 -1.65
C SER A 170 7.67 13.19 -0.35
N GLU A 171 8.24 14.39 -0.28
CA GLU A 171 8.00 15.31 0.85
C GLU A 171 6.50 15.60 1.01
N LYS A 172 5.80 15.85 -0.10
CA LYS A 172 4.35 16.07 -0.12
C LYS A 172 3.57 14.84 0.33
N GLY A 173 4.02 13.64 -0.03
CA GLY A 173 3.42 12.38 0.43
C GLY A 173 3.55 12.22 1.94
N ARG A 174 4.76 12.45 2.48
CA ARG A 174 5.00 12.43 3.93
C ARG A 174 4.13 13.43 4.67
N GLU A 175 4.15 14.70 4.24
CA GLU A 175 3.38 15.76 4.88
C GLU A 175 1.88 15.45 4.86
N GLY A 176 1.33 15.10 3.69
CA GLY A 176 -0.10 14.81 3.55
C GLY A 176 -0.55 13.62 4.40
N LEU A 177 0.23 12.54 4.42
CA LEU A 177 -0.07 11.36 5.24
C LEU A 177 0.09 11.65 6.73
N SER A 178 1.11 12.39 7.15
CA SER A 178 1.27 12.81 8.54
C SER A 178 0.08 13.63 9.04
N ILE A 179 -0.42 14.59 8.25
CA ILE A 179 -1.61 15.37 8.62
C ILE A 179 -2.82 14.46 8.93
N LEU A 180 -3.04 13.43 8.11
CA LEU A 180 -4.17 12.50 8.28
C LEU A 180 -4.02 11.68 9.58
N HIS A 181 -2.81 11.23 9.89
CA HIS A 181 -2.54 10.47 11.11
C HIS A 181 -2.56 11.35 12.36
N ASP A 182 -2.05 12.57 12.28
CA ASP A 182 -2.05 13.52 13.38
C ASP A 182 -3.49 13.91 13.73
N SER A 183 -4.33 14.14 12.71
CA SER A 183 -5.77 14.38 12.91
C SER A 183 -6.47 13.18 13.55
N LEU A 184 -6.10 11.95 13.20
CA LEU A 184 -6.63 10.75 13.84
C LEU A 184 -6.23 10.66 15.32
N ILE A 185 -4.97 10.97 15.65
CA ILE A 185 -4.47 11.01 17.03
C ILE A 185 -5.25 12.06 17.83
N GLU A 186 -5.39 13.27 17.30
CA GLU A 186 -6.15 14.35 17.95
C GLU A 186 -7.60 13.97 18.21
N ALA A 187 -8.26 13.34 17.24
CA ALA A 187 -9.64 12.85 17.38
C ALA A 187 -9.77 11.82 18.50
N VAL A 188 -8.85 10.85 18.56
CA VAL A 188 -8.80 9.84 19.64
C VAL A 188 -8.54 10.49 21.00
N GLU A 189 -7.57 11.40 21.10
CA GLU A 189 -7.22 12.08 22.36
C GLU A 189 -8.35 13.00 22.85
N SER A 190 -9.16 13.53 21.95
CA SER A 190 -10.34 14.34 22.29
C SER A 190 -11.55 13.53 22.78
N GLY A 191 -11.48 12.20 22.73
CA GLY A 191 -12.56 11.29 23.11
C GLY A 191 -13.67 11.18 22.07
N GLU A 192 -13.43 11.59 20.81
CA GLU A 192 -14.41 11.52 19.73
C GLU A 192 -14.96 10.10 19.53
N PHE A 193 -14.14 9.09 19.82
CA PHE A 193 -14.46 7.68 19.68
C PHE A 193 -14.83 6.95 20.98
N ASP A 194 -15.00 7.66 22.11
CA ASP A 194 -15.34 7.04 23.42
C ASP A 194 -16.69 6.29 23.42
N SER A 195 -17.48 6.42 22.35
CA SER A 195 -18.76 5.73 22.13
C SER A 195 -18.75 4.75 20.96
N THR A 196 -17.62 4.59 20.26
CA THR A 196 -17.52 3.73 19.07
C THR A 196 -17.04 2.33 19.45
N PRO A 197 -17.71 1.24 19.03
CA PRO A 197 -17.24 -0.11 19.31
C PRO A 197 -15.87 -0.35 18.65
N ILE A 198 -14.91 -0.87 19.42
CA ILE A 198 -13.61 -1.30 18.92
C ILE A 198 -13.83 -2.60 18.14
N PHE A 199 -13.56 -2.58 16.82
CA PHE A 199 -13.53 -3.79 16.01
C PHE A 199 -12.12 -4.39 16.08
N HIS A 200 -12.03 -5.57 16.69
CA HIS A 200 -10.86 -6.45 16.62
C HIS A 200 -10.87 -7.24 15.31
#